data_AF-A0A1L8MDA6-F1
#
_entry.id   AF-A0A1L8MDA6-F1
#
_cell.length_a   1.000
_cell.length_b   1.000
_cell.length_c   1.000
_cell.angle_alpha   90.00
_cell.angle_beta   90.00
_cell.angle_gamma   90.00
#
_symmetry.space_group_name_H-M   'P 1'
#
loop_
_entity.id
_entity.type
_entity.pdbx_description
1 polymer ?
#
loop_
_entity_poly.entity_id
_entity_poly.type
_entity_poly.pdbx_seq_one_letter_code
_entity_poly.pdbx_strand_id
1 'polypeptide(L)'
;MTHQQEKLSAFMDGELEDNDIINAVKQDDELRAKWQRYHVIRGVMRKEASVAPNLDITASVAAALESEPAIVAPKQSRWRSLPVLGNVVPFAKQSGQLAVAASVAVAVIFGVQYSNQEAPTEPFMTAPTVGPIGGLAPVSLEQTRSLPRNDKNDLLERKRKINALLADHEQQVKLKQAKESEEESSEQGSPQ
;
A
#
# COMPACT_ATOMS: atom_id res chain seq x y z
N MET A 1 34.82 -10.74 11.04
CA MET A 1 33.99 -10.65 9.81
C MET A 1 34.82 -11.20 8.67
N THR A 2 34.33 -12.18 7.91
CA THR A 2 35.06 -12.65 6.72
C THR A 2 34.78 -11.71 5.55
N HIS A 3 35.76 -11.51 4.65
CA HIS A 3 35.64 -10.57 3.51
C HIS A 3 34.42 -10.85 2.62
N GLN A 4 34.00 -12.12 2.50
CA GLN A 4 32.79 -12.48 1.76
C GLN A 4 31.49 -12.02 2.42
N GLN A 5 31.46 -11.90 3.75
CA GLN A 5 30.28 -11.45 4.49
C GLN A 5 30.08 -9.93 4.32
N GLU A 6 31.18 -9.19 4.22
CA GLU A 6 31.16 -7.77 3.89
C GLU A 6 30.64 -7.54 2.46
N LYS A 7 31.18 -8.29 1.49
CA LYS A 7 30.67 -8.29 0.10
C LYS A 7 29.19 -8.65 0.01
N LEU A 8 28.75 -9.64 0.79
CA LEU A 8 27.34 -10.01 0.86
C LEU A 8 26.47 -8.87 1.37
N SER A 9 26.91 -8.15 2.41
CA SER A 9 26.21 -6.99 2.94
C SER A 9 26.12 -5.86 1.92
N ALA A 10 27.26 -5.51 1.29
CA ALA A 10 27.30 -4.48 0.25
C ALA A 10 26.38 -4.83 -0.94
N PHE A 11 26.35 -6.11 -1.35
CA PHE A 11 25.43 -6.58 -2.39
C PHE A 11 23.95 -6.47 -1.96
N MET A 12 23.61 -6.77 -0.70
CA MET A 12 22.24 -6.62 -0.17
C MET A 12 21.75 -5.17 -0.11
N ASP A 13 22.66 -4.24 0.12
CA ASP A 13 22.37 -2.81 0.19
C ASP A 13 22.44 -2.13 -1.19
N GLY A 14 22.83 -2.86 -2.24
CA GLY A 14 22.94 -2.36 -3.61
C GLY A 14 24.20 -1.55 -3.87
N GLU A 15 25.18 -1.59 -2.97
CA GLU A 15 26.47 -0.89 -3.08
C GLU A 15 27.50 -1.68 -3.90
N LEU A 16 27.24 -2.97 -4.15
CA LEU A 16 28.09 -3.84 -4.94
C LEU A 16 27.28 -4.42 -6.11
N GLU A 17 27.68 -4.11 -7.35
CA GLU A 17 27.15 -4.73 -8.57
C GLU A 17 28.11 -5.83 -9.05
N ASP A 18 28.19 -6.92 -8.31
CA ASP A 18 29.02 -8.09 -8.65
C ASP A 18 28.15 -9.35 -8.70
N ASN A 19 28.15 -10.04 -9.84
CA ASN A 19 27.38 -11.28 -9.99
C ASN A 19 28.09 -12.49 -9.35
N ASP A 20 29.38 -12.39 -9.04
CA ASP A 20 30.15 -13.48 -8.45
C ASP A 20 29.67 -13.84 -7.04
N ILE A 21 29.11 -12.86 -6.31
CA ILE A 21 28.52 -13.09 -4.99
C ILE A 21 27.29 -14.02 -5.07
N ILE A 22 26.52 -13.97 -6.16
CA ILE A 22 25.37 -14.85 -6.36
C ILE A 22 25.85 -16.30 -6.50
N ASN A 23 26.95 -16.52 -7.23
CA ASN A 23 27.56 -17.85 -7.37
C ASN A 23 28.12 -18.34 -6.03
N ALA A 24 28.76 -17.46 -5.25
CA ALA A 24 29.25 -17.79 -3.92
C ALA A 24 28.12 -18.21 -2.97
N VAL A 25 27.00 -17.48 -2.95
CA VAL A 25 25.81 -17.80 -2.13
C VAL A 25 25.16 -19.12 -2.54
N LYS A 26 25.21 -19.49 -3.83
CA LYS A 26 24.69 -20.78 -4.31
C LYS A 26 25.53 -21.97 -3.83
N GLN A 27 26.86 -21.80 -3.75
CA GLN A 27 27.79 -22.88 -3.44
C GLN A 27 28.07 -23.04 -1.94
N ASP A 28 27.86 -21.98 -1.14
CA ASP A 28 28.14 -21.96 0.30
C ASP A 28 26.84 -21.90 1.12
N ASP A 29 26.58 -22.97 1.88
CA ASP A 29 25.42 -23.11 2.75
C ASP A 29 25.44 -22.13 3.94
N GLU A 30 26.61 -21.81 4.50
CA GLU A 30 26.73 -20.88 5.62
C GLU A 30 26.45 -19.44 5.15
N LEU A 31 26.96 -19.09 3.96
CA LEU A 31 26.72 -17.79 3.34
C LEU A 31 25.24 -17.62 2.96
N ARG A 32 24.61 -18.67 2.43
CA ARG A 32 23.17 -18.71 2.16
C ARG A 32 22.32 -18.55 3.42
N ALA A 33 22.67 -19.24 4.50
CA ALA A 33 21.99 -19.10 5.79
C ALA A 33 22.15 -17.67 6.35
N LYS A 34 23.31 -17.03 6.13
CA LYS A 34 23.54 -15.64 6.52
C LYS A 34 22.70 -14.64 5.72
N TRP A 35 22.62 -14.82 4.40
CA TRP A 35 21.75 -14.06 3.52
C TRP A 35 20.29 -14.09 4.00
N GLN A 36 19.77 -15.28 4.31
CA GLN A 36 18.43 -15.46 4.87
C GLN A 36 18.24 -14.68 6.18
N ARG A 37 19.17 -14.82 7.14
CA ARG A 37 19.11 -14.10 8.42
C ARG A 37 19.09 -12.58 8.25
N TYR A 38 19.88 -12.05 7.32
CA TYR A 38 19.92 -10.61 7.07
C TYR A 38 18.59 -10.10 6.52
N HIS A 39 17.95 -10.81 5.60
CA HIS A 39 16.61 -10.45 5.11
C HIS A 39 15.54 -10.51 6.20
N VAL A 40 15.60 -11.51 7.09
CA VAL A 40 14.70 -11.58 8.25
C VAL A 40 14.90 -10.40 9.18
N ILE A 41 16.14 -10.08 9.56
CA ILE A 41 16.46 -8.94 10.43
C ILE A 41 15.97 -7.63 9.78
N ARG A 42 16.22 -7.44 8.47
CA ARG A 42 15.75 -6.26 7.71
C ARG A 42 14.23 -6.12 7.76
N GLY A 43 13.49 -7.22 7.55
CA GLY A 43 12.03 -7.23 7.61
C GLY A 43 11.48 -6.93 9.01
N VAL A 44 12.14 -7.46 10.05
CA VAL A 44 11.78 -7.17 11.46
C VAL A 44 12.03 -5.70 11.80
N MET A 45 13.18 -5.15 11.42
CA MET A 45 13.51 -3.73 11.67
C MET A 45 12.52 -2.77 10.99
N ARG A 46 12.01 -3.13 9.80
CA ARG A 46 11.00 -2.35 9.09
C ARG A 46 9.57 -2.57 9.58
N LYS A 47 9.36 -3.44 10.57
CA LYS A 47 8.04 -3.88 11.06
C LYS A 47 7.17 -4.47 9.94
N GLU A 48 7.81 -5.01 8.89
CA GLU A 48 7.16 -5.68 7.75
C GLU A 48 6.96 -7.18 8.02
N ALA A 49 7.72 -7.74 8.96
CA ALA A 49 7.60 -9.13 9.38
C ALA A 49 6.35 -9.34 10.26
N SER A 50 5.20 -9.46 9.62
CA SER A 50 4.05 -10.16 10.19
C SER A 50 4.14 -11.61 9.72
N VAL A 51 4.12 -12.60 10.62
CA VAL A 51 4.11 -14.06 10.37
C VAL A 51 5.45 -14.81 10.55
N ALA A 52 5.36 -15.80 11.46
CA ALA A 52 6.19 -16.98 11.73
C ALA A 52 7.65 -17.00 11.19
N PRO A 53 8.66 -16.71 12.03
CA PRO A 53 10.08 -16.85 11.66
C PRO A 53 10.52 -18.28 11.26
N ASN A 54 9.63 -19.28 11.44
CA ASN A 54 9.89 -20.69 11.13
C ASN A 54 9.22 -21.17 9.83
N LEU A 55 8.53 -20.31 9.07
CA LEU A 55 7.92 -20.70 7.81
C LEU A 55 8.95 -20.60 6.67
N ASP A 56 9.65 -21.69 6.38
CA ASP A 56 10.51 -21.78 5.20
C ASP A 56 9.74 -22.37 4.01
N ILE A 57 9.39 -21.51 3.05
CA ILE A 57 8.77 -21.91 1.77
C ILE A 57 9.78 -21.99 0.62
N THR A 58 11.05 -21.66 0.87
CA THR A 58 12.05 -21.47 -0.20
C THR A 58 12.30 -22.75 -0.98
N ALA A 59 12.37 -23.91 -0.30
CA ALA A 59 12.52 -25.21 -0.92
C ALA A 59 11.32 -25.59 -1.81
N SER A 60 10.09 -25.35 -1.32
CA SER A 60 8.87 -25.64 -2.09
C SER A 60 8.78 -24.76 -3.34
N VAL A 61 9.15 -23.49 -3.24
CA VAL A 61 9.16 -22.56 -4.37
C VAL A 61 10.26 -22.97 -5.37
N ALA A 62 11.45 -23.32 -4.91
CA ALA A 62 12.53 -23.79 -5.79
C ALA A 62 12.12 -25.05 -6.59
N ALA A 63 11.47 -26.02 -5.93
CA ALA A 63 10.96 -27.21 -6.59
C ALA A 63 9.84 -26.91 -7.60
N ALA A 64 8.93 -25.99 -7.25
CA ALA A 64 7.88 -25.55 -8.18
C ALA A 64 8.49 -24.87 -9.41
N LEU A 65 9.47 -23.98 -9.23
CA LEU A 65 10.17 -23.29 -10.32
C LEU A 65 10.93 -24.25 -11.24
N GLU A 66 11.51 -25.34 -10.72
CA GLU A 66 12.16 -26.36 -11.56
C GLU A 66 11.16 -27.11 -12.45
N SER A 67 9.91 -27.24 -11.99
CA SER A 67 8.82 -27.85 -12.76
C SER A 67 8.18 -26.91 -13.79
N GLU A 68 8.50 -25.61 -13.74
CA GLU A 68 7.97 -24.63 -14.68
C GLU A 68 8.70 -24.73 -16.03
N PRO A 69 7.96 -24.71 -17.17
CA PRO A 69 8.60 -24.61 -18.47
C PRO A 69 9.32 -23.27 -18.56
N ALA A 70 10.60 -23.28 -18.95
CA ALA A 70 11.41 -22.07 -19.07
C ALA A 70 10.83 -21.10 -20.12
N ILE A 71 9.97 -20.17 -19.68
CA ILE A 71 9.53 -19.05 -20.51
C ILE A 71 10.66 -18.01 -20.48
N VAL A 72 11.69 -18.27 -21.29
CA VAL A 72 12.80 -17.34 -21.52
C VAL A 72 12.24 -16.11 -22.22
N ALA A 73 11.99 -15.08 -21.41
CA ALA A 73 11.38 -13.79 -21.74
C ALA A 73 9.89 -13.83 -22.10
N PRO A 74 9.11 -12.80 -21.70
CA PRO A 74 7.89 -12.49 -22.41
C PRO A 74 8.30 -12.21 -23.86
N LYS A 75 8.05 -13.16 -24.77
CA LYS A 75 8.07 -12.88 -26.21
C LYS A 75 7.26 -11.62 -26.37
N GLN A 76 7.90 -10.52 -26.77
CA GLN A 76 7.19 -9.27 -27.02
C GLN A 76 6.02 -9.63 -27.92
N SER A 77 4.82 -9.45 -27.39
CA SER A 77 3.61 -9.91 -28.05
C SER A 77 3.65 -9.41 -29.48
N ARG A 78 3.73 -10.35 -30.45
CA ARG A 78 3.68 -10.06 -31.88
C ARG A 78 2.33 -9.46 -32.29
N TRP A 79 1.44 -9.18 -31.34
CA TRP A 79 0.20 -8.45 -31.58
C TRP A 79 0.46 -6.98 -31.92
N ARG A 80 1.68 -6.46 -31.69
CA ARG A 80 2.08 -5.14 -32.17
C ARG A 80 2.57 -5.13 -33.64
N SER A 81 2.78 -6.28 -34.27
CA SER A 81 3.31 -6.38 -35.64
C SER A 81 2.30 -6.87 -36.68
N LEU A 82 0.99 -6.78 -36.41
CA LEU A 82 -0.03 -6.91 -37.47
C LEU A 82 -0.30 -5.53 -38.07
N PRO A 83 0.13 -5.25 -39.33
CA PRO A 83 0.00 -3.93 -39.95
C PRO A 83 -1.45 -3.56 -40.35
N VAL A 84 -2.47 -4.26 -39.84
CA VAL A 84 -3.87 -4.12 -40.28
C VAL A 84 -4.83 -3.69 -39.16
N LEU A 85 -4.42 -3.68 -37.90
CA LEU A 85 -5.26 -3.23 -36.76
C LEU A 85 -5.00 -1.75 -36.39
N GLY A 86 -4.63 -0.93 -37.37
CA GLY A 86 -4.27 0.47 -37.17
C GLY A 86 -5.43 1.39 -36.78
N ASN A 87 -6.70 1.07 -37.08
CA ASN A 87 -7.76 2.10 -37.05
C ASN A 87 -9.14 1.72 -36.48
N VAL A 88 -9.31 0.57 -35.82
CA VAL A 88 -10.53 0.25 -35.04
C VAL A 88 -10.07 -0.53 -33.81
N VAL A 89 -10.16 -0.10 -32.55
CA VAL A 89 -11.30 0.43 -31.81
C VAL A 89 -10.75 1.19 -30.57
N PRO A 90 -11.04 2.49 -30.35
CA PRO A 90 -10.58 3.22 -29.17
C PRO A 90 -11.21 2.74 -27.84
N PHE A 91 -12.22 1.88 -27.91
CA PHE A 91 -13.00 1.39 -26.77
C PHE A 91 -12.34 0.24 -25.98
N ALA A 92 -11.31 -0.43 -26.53
CA ALA A 92 -10.66 -1.56 -25.86
C ALA A 92 -9.84 -1.14 -24.62
N LYS A 93 -9.28 0.07 -24.61
CA LYS A 93 -8.51 0.59 -23.45
C LYS A 93 -9.38 0.81 -22.21
N GLN A 94 -10.67 1.11 -22.39
CA GLN A 94 -11.61 1.32 -21.30
C GLN A 94 -12.11 0.00 -20.68
N SER A 95 -12.16 -1.08 -21.47
CA SER A 95 -12.54 -2.42 -20.98
C SER A 95 -11.50 -3.04 -20.03
N GLY A 96 -10.21 -2.75 -20.23
CA GLY A 96 -9.14 -3.27 -19.36
C GLY A 96 -9.23 -2.74 -17.92
N GLN A 97 -9.60 -1.46 -17.75
CA GLN A 97 -9.82 -0.88 -16.42
C GLN A 97 -11.03 -1.49 -15.71
N LEU A 98 -12.10 -1.80 -16.46
CA LEU A 98 -13.28 -2.48 -15.91
C LEU A 98 -12.96 -3.93 -15.50
N ALA A 99 -12.11 -4.65 -16.25
CA ALA A 99 -11.72 -6.02 -15.91
C ALA A 99 -10.94 -6.09 -14.59
N VAL A 100 -9.99 -5.17 -14.36
CA VAL A 100 -9.24 -5.11 -13.09
C VAL A 100 -10.18 -4.74 -11.94
N ALA A 101 -11.05 -3.74 -12.09
CA ALA A 101 -12.00 -3.34 -11.06
C ALA A 101 -13.03 -4.44 -10.73
N ALA A 102 -13.56 -5.13 -11.74
CA ALA A 102 -14.50 -6.25 -11.55
C ALA A 102 -13.82 -7.42 -10.81
N SER A 103 -12.57 -7.72 -11.13
CA SER A 103 -11.82 -8.80 -10.48
C SER A 103 -11.56 -8.52 -9.00
N VAL A 104 -11.17 -7.27 -8.67
CA VAL A 104 -10.97 -6.84 -7.27
C VAL A 104 -12.29 -6.84 -6.50
N ALA A 105 -13.39 -6.37 -7.11
CA ALA A 105 -14.71 -6.37 -6.47
C ALA A 105 -15.20 -7.79 -6.16
N VAL A 106 -15.03 -8.74 -7.09
CA VAL A 106 -15.33 -10.16 -6.87
C VAL A 106 -14.49 -10.72 -5.73
N ALA A 107 -13.16 -10.50 -5.73
CA ALA A 107 -12.28 -10.99 -4.65
C ALA A 107 -12.66 -10.45 -3.26
N VAL A 108 -13.08 -9.18 -3.16
CA VAL A 108 -13.54 -8.58 -1.90
C VAL A 108 -14.86 -9.20 -1.42
N ILE A 109 -15.83 -9.41 -2.32
CA ILE A 109 -17.13 -10.02 -1.97
C ILE A 109 -16.93 -11.46 -1.47
N PHE A 110 -16.14 -12.27 -2.19
CA PHE A 110 -15.87 -13.65 -1.78
C PHE A 110 -14.96 -13.73 -0.55
N GLY A 111 -14.00 -12.81 -0.39
CA GLY A 111 -13.11 -12.76 0.78
C GLY A 111 -13.81 -12.38 2.09
N VAL A 112 -14.77 -11.45 2.06
CA VAL A 112 -15.54 -11.04 3.24
C VAL A 112 -16.46 -12.15 3.75
N GLN A 113 -16.96 -13.01 2.85
CA GLN A 113 -17.80 -14.14 3.24
C GLN A 113 -16.99 -15.23 3.95
N TYR A 114 -15.74 -15.46 3.55
CA TYR A 114 -14.86 -16.41 4.23
C TYR A 114 -14.44 -15.93 5.63
N SER A 115 -14.29 -14.61 5.85
CA SER A 115 -13.98 -14.04 7.17
C SER A 115 -15.19 -13.94 8.12
N ASN A 116 -16.41 -14.16 7.63
CA ASN A 116 -17.64 -14.24 8.44
C ASN A 116 -18.12 -15.69 8.63
N GLN A 117 -17.21 -16.65 8.73
CA GLN A 117 -17.55 -17.89 9.44
C GLN A 117 -17.73 -17.53 10.92
N GLU A 118 -18.95 -17.69 11.42
CA GLU A 118 -19.26 -17.62 12.84
C GLU A 118 -18.30 -18.54 13.59
N ALA A 119 -17.43 -17.95 14.41
CA ALA A 119 -16.65 -18.69 15.38
C ALA A 119 -17.63 -19.45 16.30
N PRO A 120 -17.33 -20.70 16.69
CA PRO A 120 -18.17 -21.44 17.63
C PRO A 120 -18.44 -20.60 18.88
N THR A 121 -19.71 -20.44 19.22
CA THR A 121 -20.20 -19.73 20.41
C THR A 121 -19.79 -20.49 21.67
N GLU A 122 -18.58 -20.25 22.14
CA GLU A 122 -18.18 -20.57 23.52
C GLU A 122 -18.85 -19.55 24.47
N PRO A 123 -19.58 -19.98 25.51
CA PRO A 123 -20.23 -19.06 26.43
C PRO A 123 -19.18 -18.31 27.27
N PHE A 124 -19.08 -17.00 27.01
CA PHE A 124 -18.27 -16.08 27.81
C PHE A 124 -18.92 -15.88 29.18
N MET A 125 -18.28 -16.41 30.23
CA MET A 125 -18.63 -16.12 31.62
C MET A 125 -18.27 -14.66 31.92
N THR A 126 -19.28 -13.81 32.12
CA THR A 126 -19.08 -12.43 32.58
C THR A 126 -18.58 -12.45 34.03
N ALA A 127 -17.35 -11.99 34.26
CA ALA A 127 -16.86 -11.71 35.60
C ALA A 127 -17.73 -10.61 36.25
N PRO A 128 -18.12 -10.74 37.53
CA PRO A 128 -18.99 -9.77 38.19
C PRO A 128 -18.28 -8.43 38.38
N THR A 129 -19.01 -7.36 38.08
CA THR A 129 -18.61 -5.96 38.26
C THR A 129 -18.53 -5.61 39.75
N VAL A 130 -17.38 -5.09 40.19
CA VAL A 130 -17.22 -4.35 41.45
C VAL A 130 -16.21 -3.21 41.22
N GLY A 131 -16.67 -1.96 41.21
CA GLY A 131 -15.80 -0.77 41.23
C GLY A 131 -16.48 0.50 40.67
N PRO A 132 -16.22 1.71 41.23
CA PRO A 132 -17.27 2.66 41.56
C PRO A 132 -17.70 3.60 40.42
N ILE A 133 -18.92 4.12 40.61
CA ILE A 133 -19.59 5.21 39.90
C ILE A 133 -18.61 6.37 39.67
N GLY A 134 -18.21 6.57 38.41
CA GLY A 134 -17.39 7.68 37.96
C GLY A 134 -17.50 7.79 36.45
N GLY A 135 -18.45 8.61 36.00
CA GLY A 135 -18.80 8.75 34.58
C GLY A 135 -17.62 9.22 33.74
N LEU A 136 -17.08 8.30 32.94
CA LEU A 136 -16.35 8.63 31.73
C LEU A 136 -17.17 8.01 30.60
N ALA A 137 -17.86 8.86 29.86
CA ALA A 137 -18.61 8.44 28.70
C ALA A 137 -17.67 7.68 27.75
N PRO A 138 -18.04 6.47 27.29
CA PRO A 138 -17.21 5.73 26.36
C PRO A 138 -17.04 6.58 25.10
N VAL A 139 -15.79 6.87 24.75
CA VAL A 139 -15.44 7.38 23.42
C VAL A 139 -15.85 6.32 22.43
N SER A 140 -16.91 6.61 21.67
CA SER A 140 -17.31 5.79 20.53
C SER A 140 -16.11 5.66 19.60
N LEU A 141 -15.53 4.47 19.54
CA LEU A 141 -14.73 4.06 18.39
C LEU A 141 -15.65 4.27 17.18
N GLU A 142 -15.28 5.16 16.26
CA GLU A 142 -15.99 5.44 15.03
C GLU A 142 -15.97 4.18 14.16
N GLN A 143 -16.89 3.29 14.49
CA GLN A 143 -17.07 1.97 13.92
C GLN A 143 -17.67 2.12 12.54
N THR A 144 -16.90 1.70 11.53
CA THR A 144 -17.35 1.39 10.16
C THR A 144 -17.96 2.53 9.35
N ARG A 145 -17.29 2.87 8.24
CA ARG A 145 -17.94 3.52 7.10
C ARG A 145 -19.08 2.63 6.59
N SER A 146 -20.30 2.84 7.11
CA SER A 146 -21.50 2.38 6.44
C SER A 146 -21.62 3.13 5.11
N LEU A 147 -21.69 2.39 4.00
CA LEU A 147 -21.97 2.94 2.67
C LEU A 147 -23.18 3.87 2.76
N PRO A 148 -23.09 5.13 2.29
CA PRO A 148 -24.18 6.08 2.47
C PRO A 148 -25.39 5.63 1.63
N ARG A 149 -26.50 5.41 2.33
CA ARG A 149 -27.84 5.49 1.74
C ARG A 149 -27.91 6.83 1.00
N ASN A 150 -28.45 6.82 -0.22
CA ASN A 150 -28.48 7.95 -1.14
C ASN A 150 -29.46 9.04 -0.63
N ASP A 151 -29.14 9.68 0.50
CA ASP A 151 -29.98 10.72 1.10
C ASP A 151 -29.66 12.05 0.42
N LYS A 152 -30.61 12.51 -0.41
CA LYS A 152 -30.48 13.76 -1.17
C LYS A 152 -30.28 14.97 -0.24
N ASN A 153 -30.77 14.87 1.00
CA ASN A 153 -30.64 15.92 1.99
C ASN A 153 -29.18 16.06 2.47
N ASP A 154 -28.52 14.94 2.76
CA ASP A 154 -27.09 14.93 3.15
C ASP A 154 -26.20 15.51 2.04
N LEU A 155 -26.53 15.21 0.78
CA LEU A 155 -25.80 15.74 -0.37
C LEU A 155 -25.95 17.27 -0.50
N LEU A 156 -27.14 17.80 -0.19
CA LEU A 156 -27.39 19.24 -0.20
C LEU A 156 -26.62 19.94 0.92
N GLU A 157 -26.56 19.35 2.11
CA GLU A 157 -25.78 19.89 3.23
C GLU A 157 -24.28 19.90 2.93
N ARG A 158 -23.76 18.81 2.34
CA ARG A 158 -22.36 18.74 1.89
C ARG A 158 -22.04 19.82 0.85
N LYS A 159 -22.92 20.03 -0.13
CA LYS A 159 -22.76 21.10 -1.13
C LYS A 159 -22.75 22.49 -0.50
N ARG A 160 -23.64 22.77 0.46
CA ARG A 160 -23.65 24.04 1.20
C ARG A 160 -22.35 24.27 1.96
N LYS A 161 -21.85 23.23 2.64
CA LYS A 161 -20.59 23.31 3.41
C LYS A 161 -19.37 23.55 2.51
N ILE A 162 -19.30 22.87 1.36
CA ILE A 162 -18.23 23.07 0.37
C ILE A 162 -18.26 24.50 -0.19
N ASN A 163 -19.45 25.01 -0.53
CA ASN A 163 -19.58 26.37 -1.05
C ASN A 163 -19.15 27.43 -0.01
N ALA A 164 -19.49 27.22 1.26
CA ALA A 164 -19.06 28.10 2.35
C ALA A 164 -17.53 28.09 2.52
N LEU A 165 -16.90 26.90 2.49
CA LEU A 165 -15.45 26.78 2.59
C LEU A 165 -14.72 27.40 1.40
N LEU A 166 -15.27 27.27 0.20
CA LEU A 166 -14.67 27.87 -1.01
C LEU A 166 -14.70 29.40 -0.94
N ALA A 167 -15.83 29.98 -0.50
CA ALA A 167 -15.97 31.42 -0.34
C ALA A 167 -15.03 31.98 0.73
N ASP A 168 -14.89 31.27 1.86
CA ASP A 168 -13.96 31.65 2.92
C ASP A 168 -12.50 31.60 2.45
N HIS A 169 -12.12 30.55 1.73
CA HIS A 169 -10.78 30.42 1.15
C HIS A 169 -10.47 31.57 0.17
N GLU A 170 -11.43 31.97 -0.66
CA GLU A 170 -11.26 33.10 -1.58
C GLU A 170 -11.00 34.42 -0.82
N GLN A 171 -11.69 34.65 0.30
CA GLN A 171 -11.44 35.82 1.15
C GLN A 171 -10.05 35.77 1.78
N GLN A 172 -9.61 34.61 2.26
CA GLN A 172 -8.26 34.47 2.82
C GLN A 172 -7.18 34.73 1.77
N VAL A 173 -7.35 34.28 0.54
CA VAL A 173 -6.41 34.57 -0.56
C VAL A 173 -6.37 36.06 -0.85
N LYS A 174 -7.53 36.73 -0.91
CA LYS A 174 -7.59 38.19 -1.13
C LYS A 174 -6.94 38.98 0.01
N LEU A 175 -7.13 38.57 1.26
CA LEU A 175 -6.49 39.21 2.42
C LEU A 175 -4.97 39.01 2.41
N LYS A 176 -4.49 37.82 2.05
CA LYS A 176 -3.05 37.56 1.90
C LYS A 176 -2.45 38.39 0.76
N GLN A 177 -3.11 38.43 -0.39
CA GLN A 177 -2.66 39.23 -1.53
C GLN A 177 -2.67 40.74 -1.23
N ALA A 178 -3.69 41.22 -0.51
CA ALA A 178 -3.75 42.61 -0.06
C ALA A 178 -2.61 42.94 0.92
N LYS A 179 -2.33 42.03 1.86
CA LYS A 179 -1.23 42.17 2.81
C LYS A 179 0.13 42.14 2.13
N GLU A 180 0.35 41.24 1.17
CA GLU A 180 1.57 41.20 0.34
C GLU A 180 1.74 42.50 -0.47
N SER A 181 0.65 43.05 -1.02
CA SER A 181 0.71 44.34 -1.73
C SER A 181 0.97 45.55 -0.81
N GLU A 182 0.49 45.51 0.43
CA GLU A 182 0.80 46.53 1.44
C GLU A 182 2.26 46.45 1.90
N GLU A 183 2.79 45.22 2.09
CA GLU A 183 4.20 44.98 2.42
C GLU A 183 5.13 45.45 1.28
N GLU A 184 4.83 45.15 0.01
CA GLU A 184 5.59 45.64 -1.16
C GLU A 184 5.54 47.19 -1.29
N SER A 185 4.41 47.82 -0.97
CA SER A 185 4.29 49.29 -0.99
C SER A 185 5.09 49.98 0.13
N SER A 186 5.31 49.29 1.25
CA SER A 186 6.08 49.78 2.39
C SER A 186 7.61 49.66 2.18
N GLU A 187 8.06 48.72 1.34
CA GLU A 187 9.48 48.56 0.97
C GLU A 187 9.92 49.50 -0.17
N GLN A 188 9.00 49.95 -1.05
CA GLN A 188 9.31 50.94 -2.10
C GLN A 188 9.21 52.42 -1.63
N GLY A 189 8.79 52.65 -0.37
CA GLY A 189 8.64 53.96 0.25
C GLY A 189 9.87 54.50 1.01
N SER A 190 11.08 54.03 0.72
CA SER A 190 12.32 54.67 1.20
C SER A 190 13.41 54.76 0.13
N PRO A 191 13.41 55.84 -0.66
CA PRO A 191 14.62 56.47 -1.15
C PRO A 191 15.03 57.66 -0.26
N GLN A 192 16.34 57.89 -0.21
CA GLN A 192 17.01 59.05 0.38
C GLN A 192 16.48 60.40 -0.13
#